data_AF-A0A0M2UZY6-F1
#
_entry.id   AF-A0A0M2UZY6-F1
#
_cell.length_a   1.000
_cell.length_b   1.000
_cell.length_c   1.000
_cell.angle_alpha   90.00
_cell.angle_beta   90.00
_cell.angle_gamma   90.00
#
_symmetry.space_group_name_H-M   'P 1'
#
loop_
_entity.id
_entity.type
_entity.pdbx_description
1 polymer ?
#
loop_
_entity_poly.entity_id
_entity_poly.type
_entity_poly.pdbx_seq_one_letter_code
_entity_poly.pdbx_strand_id
1 'polypeptide(L)'
;MAKISIRYPLVELLTGYLFVHLYLFIQYRQESPCLFAGYLALCCALIISTFVDLEFLIIPNEVTCVGIPVALVLSVLCPGLHHEPETLRSFSLSGIIRLDALIASLLGVLVGGGLVFFCSVVGKWVFRKEAMGFGDVKLMGMVGGMVGWKLAVAIFFVAPFFGLLMGIPVLLLKKKHLIPYGPFLSLATLLCILLQDYFLGLMNSYVQLFTVLFTGFHS
;
A
#
# COMPACT_ATOMS: atom_id res chain seq x y z
N MET A 1 21.27 17.01 30.01
CA MET A 1 21.29 16.01 28.91
C MET A 1 19.91 15.38 28.85
N ALA A 2 19.13 15.68 27.82
CA ALA A 2 17.81 15.07 27.65
C ALA A 2 17.99 13.57 27.42
N LYS A 3 17.29 12.73 28.19
CA LYS A 3 17.31 11.28 27.99
C LYS A 3 16.64 10.98 26.65
N ILE A 4 17.44 10.58 25.65
CA ILE A 4 16.92 10.11 24.37
C ILE A 4 16.09 8.86 24.68
N SER A 5 14.79 8.90 24.36
CA SER A 5 13.93 7.75 24.57
C SER A 5 14.38 6.60 23.65
N ILE A 6 14.28 5.36 24.14
CA ILE A 6 14.64 4.14 23.39
C ILE A 6 13.89 4.00 22.04
N ARG A 7 12.84 4.80 21.83
CA ARG A 7 12.03 4.83 20.60
C ARG A 7 12.86 5.29 19.39
N TYR A 8 13.72 6.29 19.58
CA TYR A 8 14.55 6.84 18.49
C TYR A 8 15.50 5.81 17.88
N PRO A 9 16.38 5.14 18.66
CA PRO A 9 17.28 4.14 18.10
C PRO A 9 16.53 2.94 17.52
N LEU A 10 15.33 2.60 18.03
CA LEU A 10 14.51 1.53 17.46
C LEU A 10 13.96 1.91 16.08
N VAL A 11 13.43 3.12 15.93
CA VAL A 11 12.93 3.61 14.62
C VAL A 11 14.07 3.66 13.61
N GLU A 12 15.25 4.12 14.03
CA GLU A 12 16.44 4.21 13.17
C GLU A 12 16.98 2.83 12.77
N LEU A 13 16.96 1.85 13.69
CA LEU A 13 17.33 0.48 13.37
C LEU A 13 16.30 -0.14 12.40
N LEU A 14 15.01 0.10 12.61
CA LEU A 14 13.94 -0.38 11.74
C LEU A 14 14.05 0.21 10.33
N THR A 15 14.28 1.53 10.20
CA THR A 15 14.47 2.17 8.90
C THR A 15 15.71 1.63 8.20
N GLY A 16 16.83 1.50 8.91
CA GLY A 16 18.06 0.91 8.38
C GLY A 16 17.85 -0.52 7.89
N TYR A 17 17.19 -1.36 8.68
CA TYR A 17 16.86 -2.74 8.31
C TYR A 17 15.99 -2.80 7.05
N LEU A 18 14.91 -2.01 6.99
CA LEU A 18 14.02 -1.99 5.84
C LEU A 18 14.73 -1.48 4.57
N PHE A 19 15.62 -0.50 4.70
CA PHE A 19 16.38 0.04 3.57
C PHE A 19 17.37 -0.98 3.01
N VAL A 20 18.10 -1.68 3.88
CA VAL A 20 19.01 -2.76 3.47
C VAL A 20 18.22 -3.88 2.79
N HIS A 21 17.08 -4.26 3.36
CA HIS A 21 16.26 -5.33 2.79
C HIS A 21 15.69 -4.95 1.41
N LEU A 22 15.19 -3.71 1.26
CA LEU A 22 14.77 -3.18 -0.05
C LEU A 22 15.91 -3.11 -1.06
N TYR A 23 17.11 -2.70 -0.63
CA TYR A 23 18.27 -2.64 -1.51
C TYR A 23 18.62 -4.03 -2.04
N LEU A 24 18.69 -5.05 -1.17
CA LEU A 24 18.94 -6.43 -1.57
C LEU A 24 17.84 -6.97 -2.49
N PHE A 25 16.58 -6.65 -2.18
CA PHE A 25 15.42 -7.04 -2.98
C PHE A 25 15.47 -6.47 -4.42
N ILE A 26 15.80 -5.19 -4.56
CA ILE A 26 15.93 -4.52 -5.86
C ILE A 26 17.14 -5.07 -6.64
N GLN A 27 18.27 -5.27 -5.96
CA GLN A 27 19.47 -5.86 -6.57
C GLN A 27 19.20 -7.28 -7.08
N TYR A 28 18.51 -8.10 -6.27
CA TYR A 28 18.12 -9.45 -6.66
C TYR A 28 17.22 -9.46 -7.90
N ARG A 29 16.31 -8.48 -8.02
CA ARG A 29 15.43 -8.34 -9.19
C ARG A 29 16.03 -7.58 -10.37
N GLN A 30 17.24 -7.03 -10.24
CA GLN A 30 17.87 -6.17 -11.26
C GLN A 30 16.98 -4.98 -11.70
N GLU A 31 16.21 -4.44 -10.76
CA GLU A 31 15.25 -3.36 -11.02
C GLU A 31 15.96 -2.01 -11.14
N SER A 32 15.29 -1.07 -11.80
CA SER A 32 15.82 0.29 -12.00
C SER A 32 16.05 1.04 -10.68
N PRO A 33 17.12 1.86 -10.57
CA PRO A 33 17.43 2.61 -9.35
C PRO A 33 16.36 3.66 -9.02
N CYS A 34 15.56 4.07 -10.00
CA CYS A 34 14.47 5.01 -9.79
C CYS A 34 13.27 4.37 -9.08
N LEU A 35 13.01 3.08 -9.32
CA LEU A 35 12.02 2.28 -8.59
C LEU A 35 12.42 2.09 -7.12
N PHE A 36 13.72 1.89 -6.86
CA PHE A 36 14.28 1.87 -5.51
C PHE A 36 14.00 3.18 -4.75
N ALA A 37 14.25 4.33 -5.37
CA ALA A 37 13.97 5.63 -4.76
C ALA A 37 12.47 5.80 -4.42
N GLY A 38 11.58 5.30 -5.29
CA GLY A 38 10.14 5.28 -5.02
C GLY A 38 9.77 4.42 -3.80
N TYR A 39 10.29 3.20 -3.69
CA TYR A 39 10.03 2.34 -2.54
C TYR A 39 10.65 2.84 -1.23
N LEU A 40 11.82 3.50 -1.28
CA LEU A 40 12.38 4.17 -0.11
C LEU A 40 11.47 5.31 0.37
N ALA A 41 11.01 6.17 -0.56
CA ALA A 41 10.10 7.26 -0.22
C ALA A 41 8.80 6.73 0.38
N LEU A 42 8.24 5.67 -0.20
CA LEU A 42 7.05 5.00 0.33
C LEU A 42 7.31 4.40 1.71
N CYS A 43 8.44 3.73 1.93
CA CYS A 43 8.78 3.15 3.24
C CYS A 43 8.92 4.23 4.31
N CYS A 44 9.58 5.35 4.00
CA CYS A 44 9.64 6.49 4.91
C CYS A 44 8.24 6.99 5.26
N ALA A 45 7.38 7.18 4.27
CA ALA A 45 6.00 7.61 4.47
C ALA A 45 5.22 6.62 5.37
N LEU A 46 5.31 5.32 5.12
CA LEU A 46 4.66 4.28 5.91
C LEU A 46 5.15 4.22 7.36
N ILE A 47 6.47 4.36 7.56
CA ILE A 47 7.06 4.38 8.90
C ILE A 47 6.56 5.60 9.69
N ILE A 48 6.63 6.79 9.08
CA ILE A 48 6.13 8.03 9.70
C ILE A 48 4.64 7.89 10.02
N SER A 49 3.82 7.46 9.06
CA SER A 49 2.38 7.25 9.27
C SER A 49 2.10 6.22 10.37
N THR A 50 2.88 5.14 10.45
CA THR A 50 2.72 4.11 11.50
C THR A 50 2.98 4.65 12.89
N PHE A 51 4.09 5.37 13.10
CA PHE A 51 4.43 5.89 14.43
C PHE A 51 3.48 7.02 14.86
N VAL A 52 3.10 7.91 13.94
CA VAL A 52 2.13 8.97 14.22
C VAL A 52 0.76 8.38 14.53
N ASP A 53 0.31 7.36 13.79
CA ASP A 53 -0.99 6.72 14.03
C ASP A 53 -1.00 5.94 15.37
N LEU A 54 0.11 5.29 15.74
CA LEU A 54 0.23 4.62 17.05
C LEU A 54 0.16 5.57 18.25
N GLU A 55 0.62 6.82 18.09
CA GLU A 55 0.66 7.80 19.17
C GLU A 55 -0.59 8.70 19.21
N PHE A 56 -1.06 9.14 18.05
CA PHE A 56 -2.12 10.14 17.93
C PHE A 56 -3.42 9.62 17.30
N LEU A 57 -3.45 8.37 16.82
CA LEU A 57 -4.60 7.77 16.11
C LEU A 57 -5.05 8.59 14.88
N ILE A 58 -4.11 9.30 14.26
CA ILE A 58 -4.32 10.10 13.06
C ILE A 58 -3.22 9.81 12.05
N ILE A 59 -3.59 9.77 10.76
CA ILE A 59 -2.63 9.70 9.67
C ILE A 59 -2.32 11.13 9.21
N PRO A 60 -1.02 11.54 9.19
CA PRO A 60 -0.64 12.90 8.84
C PRO A 60 -1.02 13.22 7.40
N ASN A 61 -1.76 14.32 7.22
CA ASN A 61 -2.21 14.76 5.91
C ASN A 61 -1.04 15.21 5.04
N GLU A 62 0.03 15.72 5.66
CA GLU A 62 1.23 16.20 5.00
C GLU A 62 1.91 15.08 4.23
N VAL A 63 1.95 13.87 4.80
CA VAL A 63 2.56 12.70 4.17
C VAL A 63 1.69 12.19 3.02
N THR A 64 0.39 12.04 3.25
CA THR A 64 -0.52 11.45 2.25
C THR A 64 -0.82 12.41 1.09
N CYS A 65 -1.04 13.69 1.37
CA CYS A 65 -1.27 14.72 0.34
C CYS A 65 -0.04 14.97 -0.53
N VAL A 66 1.18 14.82 0.01
CA VAL A 66 2.42 14.92 -0.78
C VAL A 66 2.71 13.59 -1.49
N GLY A 67 2.41 12.47 -0.87
CA GLY A 67 2.68 11.15 -1.43
C GLY A 67 1.88 10.83 -2.69
N ILE A 68 0.61 11.22 -2.77
CA ILE A 68 -0.22 11.00 -3.98
C ILE A 68 0.36 11.68 -5.23
N PRO A 69 0.66 13.01 -5.24
CA PRO A 69 1.27 13.65 -6.40
C PRO A 69 2.68 13.12 -6.65
N VAL A 70 3.46 12.79 -5.62
CA VAL A 70 4.77 12.14 -5.79
C VAL A 70 4.63 10.80 -6.50
N ALA A 71 3.61 10.00 -6.18
CA ALA A 71 3.33 8.73 -6.86
C ALA A 71 3.04 8.93 -8.36
N LEU A 72 2.23 9.94 -8.70
CA LEU A 72 1.91 10.27 -10.10
C LEU A 72 3.16 10.76 -10.85
N VAL A 73 3.95 11.65 -10.25
CA VAL A 73 5.19 12.17 -10.85
C VAL A 73 6.22 11.05 -11.04
N LEU A 74 6.42 10.22 -10.03
CA LEU A 74 7.32 9.06 -10.13
C LEU A 74 6.86 8.07 -11.21
N SER A 75 5.54 7.88 -11.37
CA SER A 75 5.02 7.02 -12.44
C SER A 75 5.37 7.52 -13.84
N VAL A 76 5.36 8.85 -14.06
CA VAL A 76 5.75 9.46 -15.34
C VAL A 76 7.27 9.43 -15.56
N LEU A 77 8.04 9.70 -14.51
CA LEU A 77 9.51 9.68 -14.58
C LEU A 77 10.07 8.27 -14.73
N CYS A 78 9.37 7.28 -14.17
CA CYS A 78 9.83 5.90 -14.03
C CYS A 78 8.73 4.95 -14.52
N PRO A 79 8.49 4.84 -15.84
CA PRO A 79 7.46 3.95 -16.37
C PRO A 79 7.70 2.48 -16.01
N GLY A 80 8.95 2.07 -15.74
CA GLY A 80 9.29 0.76 -15.19
C GLY A 80 8.61 0.42 -13.86
N LEU A 81 8.03 1.41 -13.16
CA LEU A 81 7.18 1.18 -11.99
C LEU A 81 5.91 0.37 -12.34
N HIS A 82 5.40 0.53 -13.56
CA HIS A 82 4.14 -0.08 -14.02
C HIS A 82 4.29 -0.94 -15.29
N HIS A 83 5.43 -0.85 -15.99
CA HIS A 83 5.61 -1.36 -17.34
C HIS A 83 6.56 -2.56 -17.38
N GLU A 84 6.25 -3.62 -16.63
CA GLU A 84 6.91 -4.92 -16.78
C GLU A 84 5.99 -5.88 -17.57
N PRO A 85 6.45 -6.45 -18.71
CA PRO A 85 5.60 -7.06 -19.74
C PRO A 85 4.83 -8.31 -19.30
N GLU A 86 5.26 -8.98 -18.25
CA GLU A 86 4.66 -10.23 -17.75
C GLU A 86 3.79 -10.03 -16.50
N THR A 87 3.76 -8.81 -15.95
CA THR A 87 3.03 -8.53 -14.72
C THR A 87 1.92 -7.54 -14.97
N LEU A 88 0.79 -7.90 -14.40
CA LEU A 88 -0.46 -7.22 -14.34
C LEU A 88 -0.46 -5.77 -13.80
N ARG A 89 0.70 -5.13 -13.66
CA ARG A 89 0.81 -3.67 -13.55
C ARG A 89 0.56 -2.96 -14.89
N SER A 90 0.56 -3.70 -16.00
CA SER A 90 0.26 -3.17 -17.33
C SER A 90 -1.20 -2.73 -17.46
N PHE A 91 -1.39 -1.47 -17.78
CA PHE A 91 -2.64 -0.93 -18.31
C PHE A 91 -2.30 -0.18 -19.59
N SER A 92 -2.35 -0.91 -20.72
CA SER A 92 -1.99 -0.38 -22.04
C SER A 92 -3.24 0.13 -22.73
N LEU A 93 -3.51 1.43 -22.65
CA LEU A 93 -4.69 2.05 -23.29
C LEU A 93 -4.26 3.00 -24.42
N SER A 94 -3.07 3.59 -24.32
CA SER A 94 -2.52 4.49 -25.32
C SER A 94 -1.10 4.02 -25.65
N GLY A 95 -0.70 3.86 -26.92
CA GLY A 95 0.66 3.40 -27.29
C GLY A 95 1.84 4.30 -26.85
N ILE A 96 1.63 5.20 -25.89
CA ILE A 96 2.60 6.09 -25.26
C ILE A 96 2.86 5.59 -23.82
N ILE A 97 4.04 4.99 -23.63
CA ILE A 97 4.48 4.32 -22.39
C ILE A 97 4.27 5.16 -21.11
N ARG A 98 4.48 6.48 -21.17
CA ARG A 98 4.34 7.38 -20.01
C ARG A 98 2.89 7.67 -19.64
N LEU A 99 1.99 7.73 -20.62
CA LEU A 99 0.57 7.97 -20.35
C LEU A 99 -0.06 6.74 -19.73
N ASP A 100 0.30 5.54 -20.20
CA ASP A 100 -0.14 4.28 -19.60
C ASP A 100 0.30 4.18 -18.14
N ALA A 101 1.54 4.56 -17.82
CA ALA A 101 2.02 4.60 -16.43
C ALA A 101 1.23 5.60 -15.57
N LEU A 102 0.91 6.79 -16.11
CA LEU A 102 0.11 7.78 -15.39
C LEU A 102 -1.32 7.27 -15.13
N ILE A 103 -1.95 6.65 -16.14
CA ILE A 103 -3.30 6.07 -16.00
C ILE A 103 -3.28 4.93 -15.00
N ALA A 104 -2.27 4.05 -15.04
CA ALA A 104 -2.12 2.95 -14.09
C ALA A 104 -1.98 3.45 -12.65
N SER A 105 -1.20 4.52 -12.44
CA SER A 105 -1.06 5.16 -11.14
C SER A 105 -2.37 5.81 -10.69
N LEU A 106 -3.06 6.54 -11.56
CA LEU A 106 -4.35 7.16 -11.25
C LEU A 106 -5.42 6.11 -10.90
N LEU A 107 -5.48 5.02 -11.65
CA LEU A 107 -6.31 3.86 -11.33
C LEU A 107 -5.92 3.23 -9.99
N GLY A 108 -4.62 3.15 -9.71
CA GLY A 108 -4.11 2.71 -8.42
C GLY A 108 -4.61 3.57 -7.26
N VAL A 109 -4.54 4.90 -7.39
CA VAL A 109 -5.06 5.85 -6.39
C VAL A 109 -6.57 5.69 -6.23
N LEU A 110 -7.31 5.61 -7.34
CA LEU A 110 -8.77 5.49 -7.33
C LEU A 110 -9.24 4.16 -6.74
N VAL A 111 -8.61 3.04 -7.11
CA VAL A 111 -8.98 1.72 -6.60
C VAL A 111 -8.53 1.57 -5.15
N GLY A 112 -7.30 1.94 -4.82
CA GLY A 112 -6.78 1.86 -3.45
C GLY A 112 -7.59 2.72 -2.48
N GLY A 113 -7.73 4.01 -2.76
CA GLY A 113 -8.53 4.91 -1.95
C GLY A 113 -10.02 4.58 -2.01
N GLY A 114 -10.55 4.28 -3.20
CA GLY A 114 -11.96 3.99 -3.42
C GLY A 114 -12.45 2.75 -2.69
N LEU A 115 -11.66 1.68 -2.61
CA LEU A 115 -12.02 0.46 -1.87
C LEU A 115 -12.19 0.73 -0.37
N VAL A 116 -11.21 1.42 0.24
CA VAL A 116 -11.28 1.77 1.65
C VAL A 116 -12.43 2.74 1.90
N PHE A 117 -12.59 3.75 1.04
CA PHE A 117 -13.68 4.71 1.14
C PHE A 117 -15.05 4.04 1.04
N PHE A 118 -15.22 3.11 0.09
CA PHE A 118 -16.45 2.34 -0.06
C PHE A 118 -16.74 1.52 1.20
N CYS A 119 -15.73 0.85 1.76
CA CYS A 119 -15.86 0.12 3.02
C CYS A 119 -16.25 1.06 4.18
N SER A 120 -15.66 2.27 4.26
CA SER A 120 -16.02 3.27 5.27
C SER A 120 -17.48 3.72 5.15
N VAL A 121 -17.97 3.95 3.93
CA VAL A 121 -19.37 4.36 3.68
C VAL A 121 -20.34 3.25 4.02
N VAL A 122 -20.09 2.03 3.54
CA VAL A 122 -20.94 0.86 3.83
C VAL A 122 -20.92 0.55 5.32
N GLY A 123 -19.75 0.56 5.95
CA GLY A 123 -19.60 0.35 7.39
C GLY A 123 -20.33 1.41 8.20
N LYS A 124 -20.26 2.68 7.81
CA LYS A 124 -21.03 3.76 8.46
C LYS A 124 -22.53 3.55 8.34
N TRP A 125 -23.01 3.08 7.20
CA TRP A 125 -24.43 2.82 6.98
C TRP A 125 -24.93 1.62 7.81
N VAL A 126 -24.15 0.53 7.86
CA VAL A 126 -24.50 -0.71 8.57
C VAL A 126 -24.36 -0.56 10.09
N PHE A 127 -23.23 -0.05 10.58
CA PHE A 127 -22.91 -0.01 12.00
C PHE A 127 -23.29 1.31 12.69
N ARG A 128 -23.78 2.30 11.92
CA ARG A 128 -24.08 3.67 12.38
C ARG A 128 -22.95 4.33 13.17
N LYS A 129 -21.72 3.86 12.96
CA LYS A 129 -20.49 4.34 13.59
C LYS A 129 -19.42 4.43 12.51
N GLU A 130 -18.44 5.31 12.71
CA GLU A 130 -17.31 5.43 11.79
C GLU A 130 -16.51 4.12 11.82
N ALA A 131 -16.56 3.38 10.71
CA ALA A 131 -15.92 2.07 10.59
C ALA A 131 -14.42 2.20 10.29
N MET A 132 -14.01 3.26 9.59
CA MET A 132 -12.63 3.52 9.17
C MET A 132 -12.39 5.01 9.02
N GLY A 133 -11.18 5.45 9.35
CA GLY A 133 -10.79 6.87 9.29
C GLY A 133 -10.55 7.32 7.85
N PHE A 134 -10.83 8.59 7.55
CA PHE A 134 -10.50 9.17 6.24
C PHE A 134 -8.98 9.21 6.00
N GLY A 135 -8.16 9.14 7.05
CA GLY A 135 -6.72 8.96 6.94
C GLY A 135 -6.33 7.67 6.20
N ASP A 136 -7.01 6.56 6.50
CA ASP A 136 -6.72 5.24 5.90
C ASP A 136 -6.99 5.27 4.39
N VAL A 137 -8.06 5.96 3.98
CA VAL A 137 -8.43 6.18 2.57
C VAL A 137 -7.30 6.88 1.81
N LYS A 138 -6.75 7.96 2.39
CA LYS A 138 -5.66 8.73 1.75
C LYS A 138 -4.36 7.94 1.69
N LEU A 139 -4.03 7.23 2.76
CA LEU A 139 -2.85 6.36 2.79
C LEU A 139 -2.96 5.28 1.72
N MET A 140 -4.14 4.67 1.58
CA MET A 140 -4.37 3.65 0.56
C MET A 140 -4.38 4.21 -0.87
N GLY A 141 -4.87 5.44 -1.05
CA GLY A 141 -4.73 6.15 -2.33
C GLY A 141 -3.26 6.39 -2.69
N MET A 142 -2.46 6.87 -1.75
CA MET A 142 -1.01 7.04 -1.94
C MET A 142 -0.32 5.72 -2.30
N VAL A 143 -0.54 4.68 -1.49
CA VAL A 143 0.03 3.34 -1.71
C VAL A 143 -0.37 2.83 -3.07
N GLY A 144 -1.67 2.82 -3.37
CA GLY A 144 -2.21 2.33 -4.64
C GLY A 144 -1.65 3.06 -5.85
N GLY A 145 -1.41 4.38 -5.76
CA GLY A 145 -0.75 5.14 -6.81
C GLY A 145 0.69 4.71 -7.11
N MET A 146 1.40 4.19 -6.11
CA MET A 146 2.79 3.74 -6.26
C MET A 146 2.90 2.25 -6.64
N VAL A 147 2.01 1.40 -6.13
CA VAL A 147 2.10 -0.05 -6.35
C VAL A 147 1.16 -0.58 -7.44
N GLY A 148 0.20 0.23 -7.88
CA GLY A 148 -0.84 -0.13 -8.81
C GLY A 148 -2.09 -0.74 -8.15
N TRP A 149 -3.18 -0.82 -8.91
CA TRP A 149 -4.49 -1.19 -8.39
C TRP A 149 -4.60 -2.63 -7.86
N LYS A 150 -3.88 -3.59 -8.46
CA LYS A 150 -3.97 -5.02 -8.07
C LYS A 150 -3.30 -5.30 -6.74
N LEU A 151 -2.11 -4.74 -6.56
CA LEU A 151 -1.42 -4.84 -5.28
C LEU A 151 -2.18 -4.04 -4.22
N ALA A 152 -2.80 -2.90 -4.59
CA ALA A 152 -3.69 -2.17 -3.68
C ALA A 152 -4.87 -3.05 -3.20
N VAL A 153 -5.55 -3.76 -4.10
CA VAL A 153 -6.60 -4.71 -3.72
C VAL A 153 -6.06 -5.79 -2.77
N ALA A 154 -4.92 -6.39 -3.11
CA ALA A 154 -4.30 -7.41 -2.26
C ALA A 154 -3.98 -6.89 -0.85
N ILE A 155 -3.37 -5.70 -0.74
CA ILE A 155 -3.04 -5.04 0.53
C ILE A 155 -4.31 -4.80 1.36
N PHE A 156 -5.40 -4.35 0.73
CA PHE A 156 -6.68 -4.16 1.42
C PHE A 156 -7.21 -5.44 2.05
N PHE A 157 -7.07 -6.59 1.37
CA PHE A 157 -7.49 -7.88 1.93
C PHE A 157 -6.52 -8.44 2.96
N VAL A 158 -5.22 -8.18 2.81
CA VAL A 158 -4.17 -8.68 3.72
C VAL A 158 -4.16 -7.90 5.04
N ALA A 159 -4.44 -6.60 5.04
CA ALA A 159 -4.37 -5.74 6.21
C ALA A 159 -5.27 -6.19 7.39
N PRO A 160 -6.53 -6.59 7.19
CA PRO A 160 -7.38 -7.12 8.26
C PRO A 160 -6.82 -8.36 8.95
N PHE A 161 -6.07 -9.23 8.26
CA PHE A 161 -5.45 -10.40 8.89
C PHE A 161 -4.40 -9.99 9.92
N PHE A 162 -3.58 -8.98 9.60
CA PHE A 162 -2.62 -8.41 10.56
C PHE A 162 -3.32 -7.67 11.70
N GLY A 163 -4.38 -6.93 11.37
CA GLY A 163 -5.22 -6.26 12.37
C GLY A 163 -5.88 -7.25 13.32
N LEU A 164 -6.35 -8.40 12.84
CA LEU A 164 -6.92 -9.46 13.67
C LEU A 164 -5.86 -10.16 14.52
N LEU A 165 -4.72 -10.50 13.91
CA LEU A 165 -3.61 -11.19 14.59
C LEU A 165 -3.10 -10.39 15.80
N MET A 166 -3.01 -9.07 15.67
CA MET A 166 -2.58 -8.18 16.75
C MET A 166 -3.75 -7.68 17.62
N GLY A 167 -4.95 -7.55 17.04
CA GLY A 167 -6.14 -7.06 17.71
C GLY A 167 -6.70 -8.02 18.75
N ILE A 168 -6.70 -9.33 18.48
CA ILE A 168 -7.20 -10.34 19.42
C ILE A 168 -6.39 -10.33 20.74
N PRO A 169 -5.05 -10.44 20.75
CA PRO A 169 -4.27 -10.38 21.99
C PRO A 169 -4.47 -9.06 22.76
N VAL A 170 -4.53 -7.93 22.05
CA VAL A 170 -4.70 -6.60 22.69
C VAL A 170 -6.09 -6.47 23.31
N LEU A 171 -7.13 -6.97 22.66
CA LEU A 171 -8.50 -6.98 23.19
C LEU A 171 -8.59 -7.81 24.47
N LEU A 172 -7.94 -8.98 24.48
CA LEU A 172 -7.91 -9.87 25.64
C LEU A 172 -7.10 -9.31 26.82
N LEU A 173 -5.97 -8.63 26.55
CA LEU A 173 -5.04 -8.19 27.60
C LEU A 173 -5.31 -6.78 28.14
N LYS A 174 -5.69 -5.82 27.29
CA LYS A 174 -5.65 -4.38 27.65
C LYS A 174 -7.00 -3.67 27.70
N LYS A 175 -8.11 -4.33 27.32
CA LYS A 175 -9.48 -3.74 27.28
C LYS A 175 -9.54 -2.34 26.62
N LYS A 176 -8.62 -2.01 25.71
CA LYS A 176 -8.67 -0.76 24.95
C LYS A 176 -9.54 -0.96 23.72
N HIS A 177 -10.49 -0.04 23.52
CA HIS A 177 -11.51 -0.15 22.48
C HIS A 177 -11.12 0.43 21.13
N LEU A 178 -10.00 1.17 21.02
CA LEU A 178 -9.53 1.74 19.76
C LEU A 178 -8.10 1.27 19.47
N ILE A 179 -7.93 0.64 18.31
CA ILE A 179 -6.64 0.22 17.77
C ILE A 179 -6.48 0.93 16.42
N PRO A 180 -5.37 1.68 16.20
CA PRO A 180 -5.13 2.34 14.93
C PRO A 180 -4.95 1.33 13.80
N TYR A 181 -5.57 1.58 12.65
CA TYR A 181 -5.55 0.67 11.51
C TYR A 181 -4.37 0.92 10.57
N GLY A 182 -3.84 2.15 10.53
CA GLY A 182 -2.73 2.56 9.67
C GLY A 182 -1.46 1.69 9.79
N PRO A 183 -1.02 1.26 10.99
CA PRO A 183 0.09 0.32 11.16
C PRO A 183 -0.11 -1.00 10.45
N PHE A 184 -1.32 -1.56 10.48
CA PHE A 184 -1.61 -2.85 9.83
C PHE A 184 -1.67 -2.70 8.31
N LEU A 185 -2.20 -1.57 7.83
CA LEU A 185 -2.20 -1.23 6.41
C LEU A 185 -0.77 -1.03 5.89
N SER A 186 0.09 -0.38 6.69
CA SER A 186 1.50 -0.16 6.38
C SER A 186 2.28 -1.48 6.37
N LEU A 187 2.05 -2.35 7.34
CA LEU A 187 2.67 -3.68 7.40
C LEU A 187 2.26 -4.56 6.22
N ALA A 188 0.97 -4.59 5.89
CA ALA A 188 0.45 -5.30 4.72
C ALA A 188 1.07 -4.76 3.42
N THR A 189 1.24 -3.44 3.32
CA THR A 189 1.90 -2.82 2.16
C THR A 189 3.33 -3.32 2.01
N LEU A 190 4.14 -3.30 3.06
CA LEU A 190 5.52 -3.79 3.03
C LEU A 190 5.57 -5.28 2.62
N LEU A 191 4.71 -6.10 3.21
CA LEU A 191 4.66 -7.53 2.90
C LEU A 191 4.24 -7.81 1.47
N CYS A 192 3.22 -7.10 0.95
CA CYS A 192 2.79 -7.25 -0.43
C CYS A 192 3.83 -6.75 -1.43
N ILE A 193 4.65 -5.74 -1.09
CA ILE A 193 5.78 -5.33 -1.93
C ILE A 193 6.84 -6.43 -1.99
N LEU A 194 7.23 -7.00 -0.84
CA LEU A 194 8.23 -8.07 -0.79
C LEU A 194 7.77 -9.35 -1.49
N LEU A 195 6.48 -9.67 -1.40
CA LEU A 195 5.86 -10.84 -2.03
C LEU A 195 5.08 -10.47 -3.31
N GLN A 196 5.47 -9.39 -3.99
CA GLN A 196 4.71 -8.84 -5.10
C GLN A 196 4.41 -9.88 -6.20
N ASP A 197 5.36 -10.74 -6.56
CA ASP A 197 5.16 -11.76 -7.59
C ASP A 197 4.05 -12.75 -7.23
N TYR A 198 4.00 -13.18 -5.97
CA TYR A 198 2.98 -14.10 -5.48
C TYR A 198 1.59 -13.43 -5.50
N PHE A 199 1.47 -12.21 -4.97
CA PHE A 199 0.18 -11.51 -4.93
C PHE A 199 -0.29 -11.08 -6.32
N LEU A 200 0.62 -10.65 -7.19
CA LEU A 200 0.30 -10.32 -8.57
C LEU A 200 -0.11 -11.57 -9.35
N GLY A 201 0.59 -12.69 -9.19
CA GLY A 201 0.23 -14.00 -9.76
C GLY A 201 -1.14 -14.48 -9.29
N LEU A 202 -1.43 -14.33 -8.00
CA LEU A 202 -2.74 -14.67 -7.43
C LEU A 202 -3.85 -13.81 -8.06
N MET A 203 -3.68 -12.48 -8.09
CA MET A 203 -4.64 -11.58 -8.74
C MET A 203 -4.79 -11.85 -10.22
N ASN A 204 -3.72 -12.28 -10.88
CA ASN A 204 -3.72 -12.77 -12.25
C ASN A 204 -4.69 -13.89 -12.48
N SER A 205 -4.53 -14.97 -11.71
CA SER A 205 -5.40 -16.13 -11.80
C SER A 205 -6.86 -15.78 -11.53
N TYR A 206 -7.13 -14.90 -10.56
CA TYR A 206 -8.49 -14.44 -10.29
C TYR A 206 -9.10 -13.63 -11.43
N VAL A 207 -8.35 -12.69 -12.02
CA VAL A 207 -8.82 -11.90 -13.15
C VAL A 207 -9.06 -12.80 -14.36
N GLN A 208 -8.13 -13.71 -14.67
CA GLN A 208 -8.26 -14.68 -15.75
C GLN A 208 -9.48 -15.58 -15.56
N LEU A 209 -9.64 -16.16 -14.36
CA LEU A 209 -10.80 -16.99 -14.04
C LEU A 209 -12.11 -16.20 -14.19
N PHE A 210 -12.15 -14.96 -13.71
CA PHE A 210 -13.31 -14.10 -13.87
C PHE A 210 -13.61 -13.80 -15.34
N THR A 211 -12.59 -13.49 -16.14
CA THR A 211 -12.77 -13.28 -17.59
C THR A 211 -13.31 -14.55 -18.26
N VAL A 212 -12.70 -15.71 -18.03
CA VAL A 212 -13.14 -16.99 -18.62
C VAL A 212 -14.59 -17.31 -18.24
N LEU A 213 -14.98 -17.05 -17.00
CA LEU A 213 -16.32 -17.34 -16.50
C LEU A 213 -17.38 -16.40 -17.10
N PHE A 214 -17.05 -15.13 -17.36
CA PHE A 214 -17.97 -14.14 -17.91
C PHE A 214 -17.99 -14.05 -19.45
N THR A 215 -16.86 -14.27 -20.12
CA THR A 215 -16.77 -14.23 -21.60
C THR A 215 -16.91 -15.62 -22.23
N GLY A 216 -16.91 -16.69 -21.43
CA GLY A 216 -17.29 -18.04 -21.86
C GLY A 216 -16.41 -18.68 -22.92
N PHE A 217 -15.22 -18.15 -23.22
CA PHE A 217 -14.39 -18.66 -24.31
C PHE A 217 -12.95 -19.00 -23.88
N HIS A 218 -12.60 -20.26 -24.15
CA HIS A 218 -11.24 -20.75 -24.38
C HIS A 218 -10.62 -20.01 -25.57
N SER A 219 -9.42 -19.48 -25.39
CA SER A 219 -8.42 -19.31 -26.45
C SER A 219 -7.05 -19.42 -25.79
#